data_AF-A0A955S129-F1
#
_entry.id   AF-A0A955S129-F1
#
_cell.length_a   1.000
_cell.length_b   1.000
_cell.length_c   1.000
_cell.angle_alpha   90.00
_cell.angle_beta   90.00
_cell.angle_gamma   90.00
#
_symmetry.space_group_name_H-M   'P 1'
#
loop_
_entity.id
_entity.type
_entity.pdbx_description
1 polymer ?
#
loop_
_entity_poly.entity_id
_entity_poly.type
_entity_poly.pdbx_seq_one_letter_code
_entity_poly.pdbx_strand_id
1 'polypeptide(L)'
;MRIFTWGNALRVLIWGTIAAVVLGIAAVIAAAIYVVRVTEDLPDYQQLAQYEPPITSRVHAGDGRLIAEYARERRIFVPIETIPP
;
A
#
# COMPACT_ATOMS: atom_id res chain seq x y z
N MET A 1 6.16 -54.30 -25.16
CA MET A 1 6.59 -53.23 -24.25
C MET A 1 5.59 -53.10 -23.10
N ARG A 2 5.89 -53.62 -21.90
CA ARG A 2 5.05 -53.47 -20.69
C ARG A 2 5.61 -52.34 -19.82
N ILE A 3 5.56 -51.12 -20.34
CA ILE A 3 6.05 -49.90 -19.67
C ILE A 3 5.11 -49.40 -18.56
N PHE A 4 3.85 -49.87 -18.57
CA PHE A 4 2.82 -49.41 -17.63
C PHE A 4 2.51 -50.50 -16.59
N THR A 5 3.27 -50.50 -15.49
CA THR A 5 2.95 -51.27 -14.29
C THR A 5 2.29 -50.35 -13.28
N TRP A 6 1.22 -50.82 -12.64
CA TRP A 6 0.36 -50.03 -11.73
C TRP A 6 1.15 -49.30 -10.62
N GLY A 7 2.26 -49.88 -10.15
CA GLY A 7 3.14 -49.26 -9.16
C GLY A 7 3.88 -48.02 -9.67
N ASN A 8 4.17 -47.91 -10.97
CA ASN A 8 4.83 -46.74 -11.54
C ASN A 8 3.83 -45.57 -11.70
N ALA A 9 2.57 -45.85 -12.01
CA ALA A 9 1.52 -44.84 -12.11
C ALA A 9 1.29 -44.13 -10.76
N LEU A 10 1.24 -44.89 -9.66
CA LEU A 10 1.09 -44.32 -8.31
C LEU A 10 2.29 -43.44 -7.92
N ARG A 11 3.52 -43.87 -8.28
CA ARG A 11 4.74 -43.09 -8.03
C ARG A 11 4.72 -41.77 -8.81
N VAL A 12 4.34 -41.78 -10.09
CA VAL A 12 4.25 -40.55 -10.89
C VAL A 12 3.24 -39.56 -10.31
N LEU A 13 2.09 -40.05 -9.84
CA LEU A 13 1.09 -39.20 -9.18
C LEU A 13 1.63 -38.56 -7.89
N ILE A 14 2.31 -39.34 -7.04
CA ILE A 14 2.89 -38.83 -5.77
C ILE A 14 4.00 -37.81 -6.05
N TRP A 15 4.91 -38.09 -6.98
CA TRP A 15 5.98 -37.14 -7.31
C TRP A 15 5.43 -35.88 -8.01
N GLY A 16 4.40 -36.03 -8.83
CA GLY A 16 3.72 -34.90 -9.48
C GLY A 16 3.03 -33.97 -8.48
N THR A 17 2.33 -34.53 -7.47
CA THR A 17 1.70 -33.70 -6.43
C THR A 17 2.73 -33.02 -5.54
N ILE A 18 3.81 -33.72 -5.16
CA ILE A 18 4.91 -33.14 -4.39
C ILE A 18 5.55 -31.98 -5.16
N ALA A 19 5.85 -32.17 -6.45
CA ALA A 19 6.43 -31.12 -7.28
C ALA A 19 5.51 -29.90 -7.40
N ALA A 20 4.21 -30.12 -7.58
CA ALA A 20 3.22 -29.05 -7.63
C ALA A 20 3.15 -28.25 -6.32
N VAL A 21 3.17 -28.94 -5.17
CA VAL A 21 3.17 -28.30 -3.85
C VAL A 21 4.44 -27.48 -3.63
N VAL A 22 5.61 -28.02 -3.97
CA VAL A 22 6.89 -27.31 -3.86
C VAL A 22 6.91 -26.05 -4.73
N LEU A 23 6.44 -26.15 -5.97
CA LEU A 23 6.33 -24.99 -6.86
C LEU A 23 5.33 -23.96 -6.34
N GLY A 24 4.20 -24.40 -5.78
CA GLY A 24 3.22 -23.52 -5.14
C GLY A 24 3.82 -22.74 -3.97
N ILE A 25 4.54 -23.43 -3.08
CA ILE A 25 5.23 -22.79 -1.94
C ILE A 25 6.30 -21.80 -2.43
N ALA A 26 7.11 -22.19 -3.42
CA ALA A 26 8.12 -21.31 -3.99
C ALA A 26 7.50 -20.05 -4.61
N ALA A 27 6.36 -20.16 -5.28
CA ALA A 27 5.63 -19.03 -5.85
C ALA A 27 5.11 -18.08 -4.76
N VAL A 28 4.56 -18.61 -3.67
CA VAL A 28 4.10 -17.80 -2.52
C VAL A 28 5.26 -17.05 -1.87
N ILE A 29 6.40 -17.72 -1.68
CA ILE A 29 7.61 -17.08 -1.12
C ILE A 29 8.10 -15.96 -2.04
N ALA A 30 8.17 -16.22 -3.35
CA ALA A 30 8.58 -15.21 -4.33
C ALA A 30 7.63 -14.00 -4.34
N ALA A 31 6.32 -14.24 -4.26
CA ALA A 31 5.33 -13.17 -4.16
C ALA A 31 5.49 -12.35 -2.87
N ALA A 32 5.72 -13.01 -1.73
CA ALA A 32 5.94 -12.32 -0.46
C ALA A 32 7.19 -11.43 -0.51
N ILE A 33 8.31 -11.95 -1.03
CA ILE A 33 9.54 -11.17 -1.21
C ILE A 33 9.29 -9.97 -2.13
N TYR A 34 8.58 -10.19 -3.24
CA TYR A 34 8.25 -9.12 -4.19
C TYR A 34 7.43 -8.00 -3.53
N VAL A 35 6.39 -8.36 -2.76
CA VAL A 35 5.56 -7.38 -2.04
C VAL A 35 6.41 -6.57 -1.08
N VAL A 36 7.20 -7.23 -0.23
CA VAL A 36 8.05 -6.54 0.76
C VAL A 36 8.99 -5.55 0.06
N ARG A 37 9.69 -5.97 -1.00
CA ARG A 37 10.61 -5.13 -1.77
C ARG A 37 9.97 -3.92 -2.41
N VAL A 38 8.75 -4.06 -2.93
CA VAL A 38 8.02 -2.93 -3.51
C VAL A 38 7.49 -2.00 -2.42
N THR A 39 7.19 -2.53 -1.24
CA THR A 39 6.65 -1.74 -0.11
C THR A 39 7.69 -1.09 0.79
N GLU A 40 8.97 -1.48 0.70
CA GLU A 40 10.06 -0.99 1.57
C GLU A 40 10.22 0.53 1.54
N ASP A 41 10.01 1.16 0.39
CA ASP A 41 10.16 2.60 0.22
C ASP A 41 8.86 3.39 0.47
N LEU A 42 7.74 2.72 0.77
CA LEU A 42 6.49 3.42 1.03
C LEU A 42 6.51 4.05 2.44
N PRO A 43 6.25 5.37 2.55
CA PRO A 43 6.10 6.01 3.84
C PRO A 43 4.89 5.45 4.60
N ASP A 44 4.98 5.45 5.93
CA ASP A 44 3.90 5.00 6.79
C ASP A 44 2.61 5.80 6.53
N TYR A 45 1.49 5.09 6.39
CA TYR A 45 0.16 5.68 6.18
C TYR A 45 -0.24 6.63 7.32
N GLN A 46 0.35 6.47 8.50
CA GLN A 46 0.14 7.35 9.64
C GLN A 46 0.52 8.81 9.36
N GLN A 47 1.43 9.06 8.40
CA GLN A 47 1.79 10.42 7.99
C GLN A 47 0.61 11.17 7.38
N LEU A 48 -0.32 10.47 6.70
CA LEU A 48 -1.53 11.09 6.16
C LEU A 48 -2.54 11.46 7.25
N ALA A 49 -2.57 10.70 8.36
CA ALA A 49 -3.48 10.95 9.47
C ALA A 49 -3.11 12.21 10.27
N GLN A 50 -1.83 12.60 10.26
CA GLN A 50 -1.30 13.76 10.98
C GLN A 50 -0.86 14.89 10.05
N TYR A 51 -1.23 14.82 8.77
CA TYR A 51 -0.84 15.84 7.82
C TYR A 51 -1.55 17.16 8.12
N GLU A 52 -0.79 18.15 8.59
CA GLU A 52 -1.28 19.50 8.84
C GLU A 52 -0.88 20.41 7.67
N PRO A 53 -1.81 20.72 6.75
CA PRO A 53 -1.49 21.52 5.58
C PRO A 53 -1.11 22.95 6.00
N PRO A 54 -0.13 23.58 5.32
CA PRO A 54 0.17 24.98 5.57
C PRO A 54 -1.05 25.85 5.22
N ILE A 55 -1.54 26.59 6.22
CA ILE A 55 -2.66 27.52 6.08
C ILE A 55 -2.19 28.97 5.93
N THR A 56 -3.11 29.81 5.44
CA THR A 56 -2.86 31.23 5.22
C THR A 56 -2.67 31.98 6.54
N SER A 57 -1.58 32.74 6.66
CA SER A 57 -1.38 33.66 7.79
C SER A 57 -2.03 35.00 7.52
N ARG A 58 -2.78 35.54 8.48
CA ARG A 58 -3.50 36.83 8.36
C ARG A 58 -2.91 37.85 9.32
N VAL A 59 -2.60 39.04 8.80
CA VAL A 59 -2.10 40.17 9.59
C VAL A 59 -3.23 41.19 9.76
N HIS A 60 -3.53 41.53 11.01
CA HIS A 60 -4.59 42.48 11.38
C HIS A 60 -3.99 43.77 11.97
N ALA A 61 -4.67 44.90 11.76
CA ALA A 61 -4.37 46.18 12.37
C ALA A 61 -4.81 46.22 13.84
N GLY A 62 -4.37 47.23 14.59
CA GLY A 62 -4.74 47.41 16.00
C GLY A 62 -6.25 47.62 16.23
N ASP A 63 -6.98 47.98 15.19
CA ASP A 63 -8.45 48.10 15.16
C ASP A 63 -9.15 46.81 14.66
N GLY A 64 -8.40 45.74 14.39
CA GLY A 64 -8.90 44.44 13.93
C GLY A 64 -9.05 44.30 12.40
N ARG A 65 -8.84 45.37 11.61
CA ARG A 65 -8.97 45.29 10.14
C ARG A 65 -7.87 44.43 9.51
N LEU A 66 -8.21 43.63 8.50
CA LEU A 66 -7.23 42.82 7.76
C LEU A 66 -6.30 43.73 6.94
N ILE A 67 -4.99 43.61 7.15
CA ILE A 67 -3.94 44.35 6.42
C ILE A 67 -3.43 43.51 5.24
N ALA A 68 -3.09 42.25 5.50
CA ALA A 68 -2.48 41.37 4.51
C ALA A 68 -2.69 39.89 4.83
N GLU A 69 -2.67 39.06 3.80
CA GLU A 69 -2.65 37.60 3.89
C GLU A 69 -1.38 37.06 3.24
N TYR A 70 -0.70 36.12 3.89
CA TYR A 70 0.51 35.49 3.39
C TYR A 70 0.30 33.98 3.26
N ALA A 71 0.42 33.48 2.03
CA ALA A 71 0.36 32.05 1.74
C ALA A 71 1.10 31.74 0.43
N ARG A 72 1.71 30.55 0.34
CA ARG A 72 2.22 30.01 -0.94
C ARG A 72 1.09 29.57 -1.85
N GLU A 73 0.00 29.09 -1.25
CA GLU A 73 -1.18 28.60 -1.93
C GLU A 73 -2.43 29.02 -1.17
N ARG A 74 -3.50 29.36 -1.89
CA ARG A 74 -4.76 29.80 -1.30
C ARG A 74 -5.59 28.58 -0.84
N ARG A 75 -5.21 28.00 0.30
CA ARG A 75 -5.87 26.85 0.92
C ARG A 75 -6.66 27.27 2.17
N ILE A 76 -7.81 26.64 2.39
CA ILE A 76 -8.62 26.76 3.60
C ILE A 76 -8.76 25.35 4.17
N PHE A 77 -8.53 25.18 5.47
CA PHE A 77 -8.76 23.92 6.15
C PHE A 77 -10.27 23.64 6.22
N VAL A 78 -10.68 22.48 5.71
CA VAL A 78 -12.07 22.03 5.71
C VAL A 78 -12.11 20.67 6.42
N PRO A 79 -12.75 20.57 7.59
CA PRO A 79 -12.93 19.30 8.28
C PRO A 79 -13.71 18.30 7.42
N ILE A 80 -13.35 17.01 7.50
CA ILE A 80 -13.95 15.95 6.66
C ILE A 80 -15.46 15.83 6.86
N GLU A 81 -15.95 16.15 8.06
CA GLU A 81 -17.37 16.09 8.44
C GLU A 81 -18.23 17.14 7.72
N THR A 82 -17.59 18.17 7.13
CA THR A 82 -18.26 19.26 6.42
C THR A 82 -18.29 19.07 4.90
N ILE A 83 -17.63 18.02 4.39
CA ILE A 83 -17.62 17.69 2.96
C ILE A 83 -18.93 16.95 2.62
N PRO A 84 -19.73 17.42 1.66
CA PRO A 84 -20.92 16.71 1.21
C PRO A 84 -20.56 15.31 0.66
N PRO A 85 -21.42 14.30 0.86
CA PRO A 85 -21.19 12.95 0.34
C PRO A 85 -21.21 12.86 -1.18
#